data_AF-A0A2K3PMJ7-F1
#
_entry.id   AF-A0A2K3PMJ7-F1
#
_cell.length_a   1.000
_cell.length_b   1.000
_cell.length_c   1.000
_cell.angle_alpha   90.00
_cell.angle_beta   90.00
_cell.angle_gamma   90.00
#
_symmetry.space_group_name_H-M   'P 1'
#
loop_
_entity.id
_entity.type
_entity.pdbx_description
1 polymer ?
#
loop_
_entity_poly.entity_id
_entity_poly.type
_entity_poly.pdbx_seq_one_letter_code
_entity_poly.pdbx_strand_id
1 'polypeptide(L)'
;MAPEPNRTGAGASTSGTKDEAAAKKKIESEDLSDEDLALKQQLELYVERVQDSDPGLQKIALESMRQEIRTSTSSMTSVPKPLKFLRPHYGTLKAYYETMAESELKKYLADILSVLALTMSAEGERESLKYRLLGSEGDIGSWGHEYVRNLAGEIAQEYAKRQSEEAPIDDLMELVQQIVAFHMKHNAEPEAVDLLMEVEDLDMLIEHVDKTNFKRTCLYLTSSAR
;
A
#
# COMPACT_ATOMS: atom_id res chain seq x y z
N MET A 1 13.72 62.30 -4.72
CA MET A 1 14.88 61.89 -3.91
C MET A 1 14.33 61.21 -2.67
N ALA A 2 14.33 59.87 -2.66
CA ALA A 2 14.11 59.04 -1.45
C ALA A 2 15.41 59.06 -0.59
N PRO A 3 15.63 58.24 0.47
CA PRO A 3 14.76 57.35 1.28
C PRO A 3 15.08 57.31 2.82
N GLU A 4 14.21 56.62 3.61
CA GLU A 4 14.47 55.66 4.75
C GLU A 4 15.32 56.00 6.02
N PRO A 5 15.06 55.39 7.22
CA PRO A 5 15.13 53.93 7.47
C PRO A 5 14.08 53.24 8.40
N ASN A 6 13.52 52.12 7.92
CA ASN A 6 13.59 50.73 8.40
C ASN A 6 13.72 50.40 9.93
N ARG A 7 12.77 49.61 10.51
CA ARG A 7 12.97 48.19 10.92
C ARG A 7 11.80 47.51 11.67
N THR A 8 11.30 46.43 11.04
CA THR A 8 10.97 45.07 11.55
C THR A 8 9.90 44.80 12.61
N GLY A 9 9.02 43.83 12.30
CA GLY A 9 8.29 43.01 13.27
C GLY A 9 7.27 42.06 12.63
N ALA A 10 7.71 40.85 12.27
CA ALA A 10 6.90 39.78 11.71
C ALA A 10 5.95 39.14 12.75
N GLY A 11 4.83 38.57 12.27
CA GLY A 11 3.90 37.81 13.11
C GLY A 11 2.70 37.27 12.34
N ALA A 12 2.92 36.43 11.33
CA ALA A 12 1.86 35.61 10.73
C ALA A 12 1.81 34.27 11.46
N SER A 13 0.85 34.10 12.37
CA SER A 13 0.64 32.89 13.16
C SER A 13 -0.50 32.02 12.59
N THR A 14 -0.10 31.03 11.80
CA THR A 14 -0.52 29.61 11.70
C THR A 14 -1.71 29.04 12.53
N SER A 15 -2.83 29.74 12.74
CA SER A 15 -3.97 29.19 13.51
C SER A 15 -5.11 28.57 12.67
N GLY A 16 -5.13 28.71 11.34
CA GLY A 16 -6.28 28.30 10.51
C GLY A 16 -6.41 26.80 10.22
N THR A 17 -5.31 26.04 10.23
CA THR A 17 -5.30 24.66 9.69
C THR A 17 -5.73 23.58 10.68
N LYS A 18 -5.59 23.80 11.99
CA LYS A 18 -5.99 22.79 13.00
C LYS A 18 -7.49 22.78 13.26
N ASP A 19 -8.13 23.94 13.27
CA ASP A 19 -9.57 24.06 13.54
C ASP A 19 -10.42 23.58 12.34
N GLU A 20 -9.99 23.81 11.10
CA GLU A 20 -10.64 23.25 9.91
C GLU A 20 -10.51 21.72 9.82
N ALA A 21 -9.36 21.15 10.21
CA ALA A 21 -9.15 19.71 10.23
C ALA A 21 -9.98 19.03 11.35
N ALA A 22 -10.12 19.67 12.50
CA ALA A 22 -10.96 19.20 13.60
C ALA A 22 -12.47 19.32 13.25
N ALA A 23 -12.87 20.40 12.58
CA ALA A 23 -14.23 20.58 12.08
C ALA A 23 -14.58 19.56 10.98
N LYS A 24 -13.68 19.32 10.01
CA LYS A 24 -13.85 18.25 9.01
C LYS A 24 -13.94 16.87 9.63
N LYS A 25 -13.09 16.54 10.61
CA LYS A 25 -13.18 15.26 11.35
C LYS A 25 -14.50 15.10 12.11
N LYS A 26 -15.05 16.19 12.68
CA LYS A 26 -16.35 16.17 13.34
C LYS A 26 -17.51 15.99 12.36
N ILE A 27 -17.48 16.69 11.22
CA ILE A 27 -18.50 16.60 10.18
C ILE A 27 -18.47 15.22 9.50
N GLU A 28 -17.29 14.68 9.18
CA GLU A 28 -17.16 13.30 8.68
C GLU A 28 -17.60 12.25 9.73
N SER A 29 -17.51 12.55 11.03
CA SER A 29 -17.98 11.64 12.07
C SER A 29 -19.51 11.62 12.26
N GLU A 30 -20.19 12.73 11.93
CA GLU A 30 -21.65 12.88 12.09
C GLU A 30 -22.46 12.36 10.88
N ASP A 31 -21.81 12.11 9.74
CA ASP A 31 -22.45 11.63 8.49
C ASP A 31 -22.15 10.14 8.18
N LEU A 32 -21.52 9.42 9.12
CA LEU A 32 -21.31 7.98 9.03
C LEU A 32 -22.61 7.25 9.37
N SER A 33 -22.97 6.24 8.58
CA SER A 33 -24.05 5.32 8.97
C SER A 33 -23.68 4.59 10.27
N ASP A 34 -24.68 4.12 11.01
CA ASP A 34 -24.46 3.33 12.24
C ASP A 34 -23.55 2.11 11.99
N GLU A 35 -23.63 1.52 10.81
CA GLU A 35 -22.78 0.41 10.36
C GLU A 35 -21.31 0.84 10.17
N ASP A 36 -21.08 2.00 9.56
CA ASP A 36 -19.72 2.51 9.37
C ASP A 36 -19.07 2.94 10.69
N LEU A 37 -19.87 3.50 11.61
CA LEU A 37 -19.40 3.83 12.95
C LEU A 37 -18.99 2.58 13.74
N ALA A 38 -19.80 1.52 13.65
CA ALA A 38 -19.47 0.23 14.25
C ALA A 38 -18.19 -0.37 13.66
N LEU A 39 -18.03 -0.33 12.34
CA LEU A 39 -16.82 -0.79 11.66
C LEU A 39 -15.59 0.00 12.12
N LYS A 40 -15.70 1.33 12.20
CA LYS A 40 -14.62 2.19 12.69
C LYS A 40 -14.21 1.82 14.12
N GLN A 41 -15.18 1.71 15.03
CA GLN A 41 -14.92 1.34 16.43
C GLN A 41 -14.28 -0.06 16.56
N GLN A 42 -14.71 -1.01 15.72
CA GLN A 42 -14.13 -2.35 15.68
C GLN A 42 -12.66 -2.31 15.21
N LEU A 43 -12.34 -1.54 14.18
CA LEU A 43 -10.97 -1.38 13.69
C LEU A 43 -10.08 -0.67 14.72
N GLU A 44 -10.60 0.36 15.39
CA GLU A 44 -9.90 1.04 16.51
C GLU A 44 -9.60 0.05 17.66
N LEU A 45 -10.57 -0.79 18.02
CA LEU A 45 -10.37 -1.84 19.00
C LEU A 45 -9.28 -2.83 18.56
N TYR A 46 -9.26 -3.26 17.29
CA TYR A 46 -8.18 -4.13 16.81
C TYR A 46 -6.81 -3.46 16.92
N VAL A 47 -6.69 -2.17 16.61
CA VAL A 47 -5.42 -1.44 16.79
C VAL A 47 -4.96 -1.46 18.24
N GLU A 48 -5.87 -1.27 19.21
CA GLU A 48 -5.55 -1.38 20.64
C GLU A 48 -5.11 -2.80 21.01
N ARG A 49 -5.83 -3.83 20.53
CA ARG A 49 -5.52 -5.25 20.81
C ARG A 49 -4.22 -5.72 20.18
N VAL A 50 -3.78 -5.15 19.07
CA VAL A 50 -2.45 -5.42 18.48
C VAL A 50 -1.33 -5.01 19.43
N GLN A 51 -1.57 -4.05 20.32
CA GLN A 51 -0.61 -3.53 21.30
C GLN A 51 -0.72 -4.20 22.69
N ASP A 52 -1.65 -5.14 22.87
CA ASP A 52 -1.80 -5.87 24.14
C ASP A 52 -0.55 -6.72 24.43
N SER A 53 -0.30 -7.05 25.71
CA SER A 53 0.85 -7.87 26.08
C SER A 53 0.71 -9.36 25.76
N ASP A 54 -0.51 -9.83 25.47
CA ASP A 54 -0.80 -11.24 25.16
C ASP A 54 -0.67 -11.52 23.64
N PRO A 55 0.31 -12.34 23.21
CA PRO A 55 0.48 -12.72 21.81
C PRO A 55 -0.75 -13.39 21.18
N GLY A 56 -1.58 -14.08 21.98
CA GLY A 56 -2.81 -14.70 21.51
C GLY A 56 -3.84 -13.67 21.07
N LEU A 57 -4.03 -12.62 21.88
CA LEU A 57 -4.92 -11.50 21.55
C LEU A 57 -4.38 -10.69 20.36
N GLN A 58 -3.07 -10.43 20.32
CA GLN A 58 -2.43 -9.76 19.19
C GLN A 58 -2.71 -10.50 17.88
N LYS A 59 -2.52 -11.83 17.88
CA LYS A 59 -2.74 -12.66 16.70
C LYS A 59 -4.17 -12.56 16.18
N ILE A 60 -5.15 -12.73 17.08
CA ILE A 60 -6.57 -12.65 16.71
C ILE A 60 -6.88 -11.27 16.12
N ALA A 61 -6.39 -10.19 16.74
CA ALA A 61 -6.62 -8.83 16.25
C ALA A 61 -6.00 -8.60 14.86
N LEU A 62 -4.77 -9.06 14.63
CA LEU A 62 -4.10 -8.96 13.32
C LEU A 62 -4.84 -9.76 12.24
N GLU A 63 -5.24 -11.00 12.54
CA GLU A 63 -5.98 -11.86 11.61
C GLU A 63 -7.36 -11.29 11.28
N SER A 64 -8.09 -10.80 12.28
CA SER A 64 -9.39 -10.14 12.10
C SER A 64 -9.26 -8.86 11.27
N MET A 65 -8.26 -8.01 11.57
CA MET A 65 -8.01 -6.78 10.80
C MET A 65 -7.66 -7.09 9.34
N ARG A 66 -6.80 -8.10 9.10
CA ARG A 66 -6.46 -8.58 7.76
C ARG A 66 -7.70 -9.06 7.00
N GLN A 67 -8.56 -9.84 7.63
CA GLN A 67 -9.78 -10.33 7.00
C GLN A 67 -10.74 -9.18 6.62
N GLU A 68 -10.90 -8.20 7.50
CA GLU A 68 -11.78 -7.04 7.29
C GLU A 68 -11.32 -6.18 6.10
N ILE A 69 -10.00 -5.92 6.03
CA ILE A 69 -9.38 -5.17 4.94
C ILE A 69 -9.58 -5.94 3.62
N ARG A 70 -9.22 -7.23 3.57
CA ARG A 70 -9.33 -8.05 2.35
C ARG A 70 -10.77 -8.15 1.82
N THR A 71 -11.73 -8.32 2.72
CA THR A 71 -13.15 -8.41 2.35
C THR A 71 -13.65 -7.08 1.76
N SER A 72 -13.10 -5.96 2.24
CA SER A 72 -13.49 -4.63 1.76
C SER A 72 -12.72 -4.18 0.51
N THR A 73 -11.49 -4.68 0.29
CA THR A 73 -10.66 -4.34 -0.88
C THR A 73 -10.96 -5.19 -2.11
N SER A 74 -11.69 -6.30 -1.97
CA SER A 74 -12.12 -7.11 -3.13
C SER A 74 -13.16 -6.41 -4.02
N SER A 75 -13.75 -5.31 -3.57
CA SER A 75 -14.70 -4.52 -4.35
C SER A 75 -13.97 -3.44 -5.17
N MET A 76 -14.21 -3.41 -6.47
CA MET A 76 -13.68 -2.42 -7.44
C MET A 76 -14.37 -1.05 -7.28
N THR A 77 -14.35 -0.53 -6.06
CA THR A 77 -14.96 0.73 -5.63
C THR A 77 -13.88 1.62 -5.00
N SER A 78 -14.14 2.93 -4.92
CA SER A 78 -13.27 3.93 -4.26
C SER A 78 -12.62 3.42 -2.96
N VAL A 79 -11.43 3.94 -2.64
CA VAL A 79 -10.63 3.65 -1.42
C VAL A 79 -11.48 3.04 -0.29
N PRO A 80 -11.28 1.74 0.02
CA PRO A 80 -12.10 1.01 0.99
C PRO A 80 -12.19 1.72 2.34
N LYS A 81 -13.39 1.68 2.95
CA LYS A 81 -13.65 2.33 4.24
C LYS A 81 -12.68 1.87 5.35
N PRO A 82 -12.29 0.58 5.46
CA PRO A 82 -11.30 0.18 6.45
C PRO A 82 -9.97 0.90 6.33
N LEU A 83 -9.48 1.15 5.10
CA LEU A 83 -8.25 1.92 4.89
C LEU A 83 -8.42 3.36 5.35
N LYS A 84 -9.57 3.99 5.08
CA LYS A 84 -9.87 5.35 5.56
C LYS A 84 -9.89 5.43 7.09
N PHE A 85 -10.48 4.45 7.76
CA PHE A 85 -10.57 4.41 9.23
C PHE A 85 -9.24 4.08 9.89
N LEU A 86 -8.40 3.27 9.27
CA LEU A 86 -7.06 2.95 9.77
C LEU A 86 -6.03 4.04 9.48
N ARG A 87 -6.32 5.00 8.59
CA ARG A 87 -5.46 6.17 8.28
C ARG A 87 -4.84 6.85 9.50
N PRO A 88 -5.61 7.24 10.53
CA PRO A 88 -5.06 7.96 11.68
C PRO A 88 -4.15 7.07 12.55
N HIS A 89 -4.28 5.75 12.43
CA HIS A 89 -3.58 4.77 13.24
C HIS A 89 -2.31 4.24 12.57
N TYR A 90 -2.07 4.55 11.28
CA TYR A 90 -0.88 4.08 10.55
C TYR A 90 0.44 4.42 11.27
N GLY A 91 0.58 5.66 11.75
CA GLY A 91 1.77 6.07 12.49
C GLY A 91 1.96 5.31 13.80
N THR A 92 0.86 5.00 14.51
CA THR A 92 0.88 4.23 15.76
C THR A 92 1.27 2.76 15.50
N LEU A 93 0.71 2.14 14.47
CA LEU A 93 1.03 0.77 14.06
C LEU A 93 2.49 0.66 13.60
N LYS A 94 2.97 1.64 12.84
CA LYS A 94 4.37 1.72 12.42
C LYS A 94 5.33 1.87 13.60
N ALA A 95 5.02 2.74 14.56
CA ALA A 95 5.83 2.87 15.77
C ALA A 95 5.86 1.58 16.60
N TYR A 96 4.73 0.88 16.69
CA TYR A 96 4.65 -0.39 17.37
C TYR A 96 5.47 -1.49 16.67
N TYR A 97 5.39 -1.57 15.34
CA TYR A 97 6.16 -2.51 14.53
C TYR A 97 7.68 -2.45 14.80
N GLU A 98 8.23 -1.25 14.97
CA GLU A 98 9.66 -1.06 15.29
C GLU A 98 10.04 -1.58 16.69
N THR A 99 9.09 -1.65 17.63
CA THR A 99 9.31 -2.20 18.98
C THR A 99 9.16 -3.71 19.06
N MET A 100 8.54 -4.34 18.06
CA MET A 100 8.31 -5.78 18.05
C MET A 100 9.58 -6.57 17.73
N ALA A 101 9.79 -7.66 18.47
CA ALA A 101 10.79 -8.67 18.14
C ALA A 101 10.38 -9.44 16.87
N GLU A 102 11.38 -9.96 16.15
CA GLU A 102 11.17 -10.81 14.98
C GLU A 102 10.30 -12.01 15.35
N SER A 103 9.10 -12.04 14.79
CA SER A 103 8.07 -13.03 15.09
C SER A 103 7.05 -13.09 13.95
N GLU A 104 6.26 -14.16 13.89
CA GLU A 104 5.19 -14.28 12.90
C GLU A 104 4.16 -13.14 13.02
N LEU A 105 3.95 -12.61 14.23
CA LEU A 105 3.06 -11.46 14.46
C LEU A 105 3.61 -10.18 13.84
N LYS A 106 4.93 -10.00 13.88
CA LYS A 106 5.61 -8.87 13.22
C LYS A 106 5.41 -8.94 11.71
N LYS A 107 5.55 -10.12 11.10
CA LYS A 107 5.28 -10.34 9.66
C LYS A 107 3.83 -10.01 9.28
N TYR A 108 2.86 -10.42 10.11
CA TYR A 108 1.45 -10.10 9.86
C TYR A 108 1.17 -8.59 9.96
N LEU A 109 1.80 -7.91 10.91
CA LEU A 109 1.71 -6.46 11.00
C LEU A 109 2.38 -5.77 9.80
N ALA A 110 3.52 -6.28 9.32
CA ALA A 110 4.14 -5.81 8.09
C ALA A 110 3.19 -5.93 6.89
N ASP A 111 2.50 -7.05 6.71
CA ASP A 111 1.52 -7.18 5.61
C ASP A 111 0.43 -6.11 5.67
N ILE A 112 -0.10 -5.83 6.87
CA ILE A 112 -1.12 -4.80 7.08
C ILE A 112 -0.52 -3.41 6.77
N LEU A 113 0.68 -3.11 7.26
CA LEU A 113 1.36 -1.85 6.99
C LEU A 113 1.64 -1.66 5.49
N SER A 114 2.00 -2.73 4.79
CA SER A 114 2.20 -2.72 3.33
C SER A 114 0.94 -2.30 2.58
N VAL A 115 -0.23 -2.78 3.00
CA VAL A 115 -1.51 -2.43 2.37
C VAL A 115 -1.99 -1.05 2.78
N LEU A 116 -1.75 -0.64 4.02
CA LEU A 116 -2.06 0.72 4.47
C LEU A 116 -1.19 1.75 3.74
N ALA A 117 0.07 1.43 3.45
CA ALA A 117 0.98 2.31 2.72
C ALA A 117 0.44 2.76 1.36
N LEU A 118 -0.43 1.98 0.70
CA LEU A 118 -1.10 2.34 -0.56
C LEU A 118 -1.70 3.75 -0.60
N THR A 119 -2.23 4.20 0.55
CA THR A 119 -2.92 5.50 0.64
C THR A 119 -2.32 6.43 1.69
N MET A 120 -1.34 5.92 2.45
CA MET A 120 -0.78 6.61 3.63
C MET A 120 0.71 6.90 3.54
N SER A 121 1.44 6.20 2.66
CA SER A 121 2.87 6.46 2.44
C SER A 121 3.03 7.85 1.81
N ALA A 122 4.07 8.58 2.22
CA ALA A 122 4.50 9.72 1.44
C ALA A 122 4.97 9.22 0.06
N GLU A 123 4.65 9.98 -0.99
CA GLU A 123 5.10 9.66 -2.35
C GLU A 123 6.62 9.48 -2.37
N GLY A 124 7.09 8.33 -2.85
CA GLY A 124 8.52 8.00 -2.99
C GLY A 124 9.16 7.23 -1.83
N GLU A 125 8.48 7.06 -0.68
CA GLU A 125 9.01 6.26 0.44
C GLU A 125 8.95 4.75 0.17
N ARG A 126 8.17 4.30 -0.82
CA ARG A 126 8.03 2.88 -1.22
C ARG A 126 7.77 1.95 -0.03
N GLU A 127 6.94 2.43 0.90
CA GLU A 127 6.67 1.71 2.14
C GLU A 127 5.91 0.41 1.89
N SER A 128 5.07 0.35 0.84
CA SER A 128 4.32 -0.86 0.49
C SER A 128 5.27 -2.00 0.16
N LEU A 129 6.25 -1.77 -0.71
CA LEU A 129 7.29 -2.73 -1.07
C LEU A 129 8.16 -3.09 0.13
N LYS A 130 8.61 -2.09 0.90
CA LYS A 130 9.43 -2.33 2.09
C LYS A 130 8.77 -3.32 3.04
N TYR A 131 7.52 -3.08 3.41
CA TYR A 131 6.81 -3.97 4.33
C TYR A 131 6.40 -5.28 3.67
N ARG A 132 6.20 -5.32 2.34
CA ARG A 132 5.94 -6.57 1.62
C ARG A 132 7.14 -7.53 1.71
N LEU A 133 8.36 -7.02 1.56
CA LEU A 133 9.60 -7.82 1.69
C LEU A 133 9.85 -8.28 3.14
N LEU A 134 9.33 -7.56 4.14
CA LEU A 134 9.42 -7.91 5.55
C LEU A 134 8.21 -8.74 6.06
N GLY A 135 7.19 -8.88 5.21
CA GLY A 135 5.89 -9.41 5.56
C GLY A 135 5.84 -10.93 5.60
N SER A 136 4.63 -11.47 5.64
CA SER A 136 4.45 -12.88 5.34
C SER A 136 4.38 -13.03 3.82
N GLU A 137 5.16 -13.96 3.27
CA GLU A 137 5.18 -14.32 1.83
C GLU A 137 3.87 -14.97 1.34
N GLY A 138 2.72 -14.55 1.89
CA GLY A 138 1.40 -14.99 1.46
C GLY A 138 1.04 -14.45 0.08
N ASP A 139 -0.02 -14.99 -0.52
CA ASP A 139 -0.48 -14.65 -1.86
C ASP A 139 -0.64 -13.13 -2.09
N ILE A 140 0.04 -12.61 -3.11
CA ILE A 140 0.05 -11.18 -3.46
C ILE A 140 -1.33 -10.68 -3.90
N GLY A 141 -2.11 -11.56 -4.54
CA GLY A 141 -3.46 -11.24 -5.00
C GLY A 141 -4.49 -11.10 -3.89
N SER A 142 -4.14 -11.56 -2.68
CA SER A 142 -5.08 -11.64 -1.55
C SER A 142 -5.62 -10.30 -1.06
N TRP A 143 -4.95 -9.20 -1.42
CA TRP A 143 -5.30 -7.82 -1.06
C TRP A 143 -6.01 -7.06 -2.17
N GLY A 144 -6.15 -7.65 -3.35
CA GLY A 144 -6.85 -7.08 -4.50
C GLY A 144 -5.93 -6.40 -5.52
N HIS A 145 -6.52 -6.10 -6.69
CA HIS A 145 -5.80 -5.59 -7.86
C HIS A 145 -5.07 -4.28 -7.64
N GLU A 146 -5.66 -3.35 -6.88
CA GLU A 146 -5.06 -2.04 -6.61
C GLU A 146 -3.74 -2.17 -5.84
N TYR A 147 -3.70 -3.09 -4.88
CA TYR A 147 -2.47 -3.39 -4.14
C TYR A 147 -1.38 -3.94 -5.06
N VAL A 148 -1.72 -4.92 -5.90
CA VAL A 148 -0.79 -5.54 -6.85
C VAL A 148 -0.25 -4.50 -7.84
N ARG A 149 -1.11 -3.61 -8.34
CA ARG A 149 -0.72 -2.53 -9.25
C ARG A 149 0.23 -1.54 -8.60
N ASN A 150 -0.04 -1.13 -7.35
CA ASN A 150 0.84 -0.23 -6.63
C ASN A 150 2.21 -0.88 -6.38
N LEU A 151 2.22 -2.15 -5.95
CA LEU A 151 3.47 -2.89 -5.78
C LEU A 151 4.27 -3.00 -7.07
N ALA A 152 3.62 -3.27 -8.21
CA ALA A 152 4.30 -3.32 -9.51
C ALA A 152 5.06 -2.01 -9.79
N GLY A 153 4.41 -0.86 -9.58
CA GLY A 153 5.04 0.44 -9.77
C GLY A 153 6.18 0.72 -8.79
N GLU A 154 6.03 0.37 -7.51
CA GLU A 154 7.12 0.51 -6.52
C GLU A 154 8.30 -0.41 -6.84
N ILE A 155 8.04 -1.64 -7.31
CA ILE A 155 9.07 -2.62 -7.70
C ILE A 155 9.84 -2.11 -8.91
N ALA A 156 9.17 -1.59 -9.95
CA ALA A 156 9.85 -1.05 -11.12
C ALA A 156 10.80 0.10 -10.76
N GLN A 157 10.35 1.02 -9.90
CA GLN A 157 11.18 2.12 -9.41
C GLN A 157 12.37 1.62 -8.57
N GLU A 158 12.14 0.65 -7.68
CA GLU A 158 13.18 0.08 -6.86
C GLU A 158 14.19 -0.73 -7.69
N TYR A 159 13.72 -1.47 -8.69
CA TYR A 159 14.54 -2.21 -9.64
C TYR A 159 15.50 -1.27 -10.38
N ALA A 160 14.99 -0.20 -10.99
CA ALA A 160 15.82 0.78 -11.70
C ALA A 160 16.88 1.40 -10.78
N LYS A 161 16.52 1.68 -9.51
CA LYS A 161 17.46 2.17 -8.51
C LYS A 161 18.54 1.12 -8.18
N ARG A 162 18.16 -0.10 -7.83
CA ARG A 162 19.10 -1.17 -7.45
C ARG A 162 20.00 -1.58 -8.60
N GLN A 163 19.49 -1.57 -9.83
CA GLN A 163 20.28 -1.79 -11.05
C GLN A 163 21.37 -0.73 -11.19
N SER A 164 21.04 0.55 -10.95
CA SER A 164 22.02 1.64 -11.00
C SER A 164 23.09 1.58 -9.89
N GLU A 165 22.75 0.96 -8.76
CA GLU A 165 23.62 0.80 -7.59
C GLU A 165 24.33 -0.57 -7.54
N GLU A 166 24.13 -1.42 -8.56
CA GLU A 166 24.61 -2.82 -8.62
C GLU A 166 24.22 -3.65 -7.36
N ALA A 167 23.04 -3.38 -6.81
CA ALA A 167 22.49 -4.05 -5.64
C ALA A 167 21.72 -5.33 -6.04
N PRO A 168 21.53 -6.30 -5.10
CA PRO A 168 20.78 -7.52 -5.39
C PRO A 168 19.32 -7.22 -5.75
N ILE A 169 18.83 -7.88 -6.79
CA ILE A 169 17.47 -7.75 -7.33
C ILE A 169 16.64 -9.04 -7.20
N ASP A 170 17.22 -10.13 -6.69
CA ASP A 170 16.60 -11.46 -6.67
C ASP A 170 15.25 -11.46 -5.92
N ASP A 171 15.18 -10.78 -4.78
CA ASP A 171 13.96 -10.59 -3.98
C ASP A 171 12.86 -9.84 -4.74
N LEU A 172 13.25 -8.85 -5.56
CA LEU A 172 12.32 -8.13 -6.42
C LEU A 172 11.81 -9.02 -7.56
N MET A 173 12.69 -9.80 -8.19
CA MET A 173 12.33 -10.68 -9.30
C MET A 173 11.36 -11.78 -8.87
N GLU A 174 11.50 -12.32 -7.65
CA GLU A 174 10.52 -13.24 -7.07
C GLU A 174 9.12 -12.61 -6.94
N LEU A 175 9.05 -11.34 -6.54
CA LEU A 175 7.79 -10.59 -6.49
C LEU A 175 7.24 -10.30 -7.89
N VAL A 176 8.10 -9.93 -8.85
CA VAL A 176 7.71 -9.71 -10.25
C VAL A 176 7.03 -10.96 -10.80
N GLN A 177 7.62 -12.13 -10.60
CA GLN A 177 7.06 -13.40 -11.09
C GLN A 177 5.65 -13.64 -10.51
N GLN A 178 5.44 -13.37 -9.21
CA GLN A 178 4.12 -13.50 -8.59
C GLN A 178 3.11 -12.50 -9.16
N ILE A 179 3.52 -11.25 -9.39
CA ILE A 179 2.66 -10.20 -9.96
C ILE A 179 2.27 -10.52 -11.40
N VAL A 180 3.22 -10.91 -12.24
CA VAL A 180 2.98 -11.27 -13.64
C VAL A 180 2.02 -12.44 -13.72
N ALA A 181 2.24 -13.49 -12.92
CA ALA A 181 1.33 -14.63 -12.85
C ALA A 181 -0.09 -14.21 -12.41
N PHE A 182 -0.21 -13.27 -11.47
CA PHE A 182 -1.50 -12.74 -11.04
C PHE A 182 -2.20 -11.93 -12.15
N HIS A 183 -1.50 -10.96 -12.76
CA HIS A 183 -2.03 -10.11 -13.83
C HIS A 183 -2.50 -10.92 -15.05
N MET A 184 -1.69 -11.88 -15.49
CA MET A 184 -2.01 -12.74 -16.65
C MET A 184 -3.25 -13.63 -16.39
N LYS A 185 -3.44 -14.10 -15.15
CA LYS A 185 -4.64 -14.87 -14.76
C LYS A 185 -5.90 -14.01 -14.67
N HIS A 186 -5.76 -12.73 -14.38
CA HIS A 186 -6.87 -11.82 -14.16
C HIS A 186 -7.07 -10.79 -15.28
N ASN A 187 -6.67 -11.12 -16.51
CA ASN A 187 -6.94 -10.30 -17.70
C ASN A 187 -6.28 -8.91 -17.68
N ALA A 188 -5.20 -8.75 -16.91
CA ALA A 188 -4.38 -7.55 -16.84
C ALA A 188 -3.07 -7.76 -17.62
N GLU A 189 -3.18 -8.31 -18.84
CA GLU A 189 -2.00 -8.58 -19.69
C GLU A 189 -1.17 -7.32 -19.99
N PRO A 190 -1.77 -6.14 -20.30
CA PRO A 190 -1.00 -4.90 -20.48
C PRO A 190 -0.11 -4.57 -19.29
N GLU A 191 -0.65 -4.64 -18.07
CA GLU A 191 0.08 -4.33 -16.84
C GLU A 191 1.19 -5.34 -16.55
N ALA A 192 1.01 -6.61 -16.90
CA ALA A 192 2.07 -7.61 -16.82
C ALA A 192 3.22 -7.30 -17.80
N VAL A 193 2.88 -6.95 -19.04
CA VAL A 193 3.87 -6.61 -20.07
C VAL A 193 4.64 -5.34 -19.70
N ASP A 194 3.95 -4.30 -19.24
CA ASP A 194 4.59 -3.04 -18.84
C ASP A 194 5.61 -3.27 -17.71
N LEU A 195 5.23 -4.03 -16.67
CA LEU A 195 6.15 -4.36 -15.59
C LEU A 195 7.38 -5.12 -16.10
N LEU A 196 7.19 -6.13 -16.95
CA LEU A 196 8.31 -6.92 -17.52
C LEU A 196 9.23 -6.08 -18.41
N MET A 197 8.68 -5.10 -19.13
CA MET A 197 9.47 -4.13 -19.89
C MET A 197 10.29 -3.22 -18.98
N GLU A 198 9.72 -2.77 -17.85
CA GLU A 198 10.41 -1.93 -16.87
C GLU A 198 11.53 -2.66 -16.13
N VAL A 199 11.39 -3.97 -15.89
CA VAL A 199 12.45 -4.81 -15.28
C VAL A 199 13.37 -5.49 -16.31
N GLU A 200 13.23 -5.14 -17.59
CA GLU A 200 14.06 -5.65 -18.70
C GLU A 200 14.08 -7.19 -18.85
N ASP A 201 13.05 -7.89 -18.38
CA ASP A 201 12.95 -9.37 -18.41
C ASP A 201 11.68 -9.84 -19.13
N LEU A 202 11.55 -9.47 -20.40
CA LEU A 202 10.36 -9.78 -21.19
C LEU A 202 10.20 -11.29 -21.48
N ASP A 203 11.28 -12.07 -21.41
CA ASP A 203 11.26 -13.50 -21.73
C ASP A 203 10.39 -14.30 -20.75
N MET A 204 10.25 -13.84 -19.50
CA MET A 204 9.37 -14.43 -18.49
C MET A 204 7.90 -14.49 -18.95
N LEU A 205 7.48 -13.62 -19.86
CA LEU A 205 6.13 -13.59 -20.40
C LEU A 205 5.75 -14.92 -21.08
N ILE A 206 6.71 -15.61 -21.70
CA ILE A 206 6.48 -16.84 -22.47
C ILE A 206 5.90 -17.95 -21.57
N GLU A 207 6.28 -17.99 -20.30
CA GLU A 207 5.82 -19.00 -19.34
C GLU A 207 4.36 -18.79 -18.91
N HIS A 208 3.84 -17.57 -19.05
CA HIS A 208 2.50 -17.17 -18.59
C HIS A 208 1.48 -16.99 -19.72
N VAL A 209 1.92 -17.02 -20.98
CA VAL A 209 1.04 -16.92 -22.14
C VAL A 209 0.34 -18.25 -22.43
N ASP A 210 -0.97 -18.20 -22.54
CA ASP A 210 -1.83 -19.32 -22.88
C ASP A 210 -2.82 -18.97 -24.01
N LYS A 211 -3.66 -19.93 -24.42
CA LYS A 211 -4.62 -19.75 -25.51
C LYS A 211 -5.67 -18.66 -25.25
N THR A 212 -5.90 -18.29 -24.00
CA THR A 212 -6.91 -17.31 -23.59
C THR A 212 -6.36 -15.88 -23.61
N ASN A 213 -5.08 -15.70 -23.28
CA ASN A 213 -4.45 -14.38 -23.16
C ASN A 213 -3.50 -14.01 -24.32
N PHE A 214 -3.04 -14.99 -25.12
CA PHE A 214 -2.07 -14.78 -26.21
C PHE A 214 -2.45 -13.63 -27.16
N LYS A 215 -3.72 -13.60 -27.60
CA LYS A 215 -4.16 -12.63 -28.60
C LYS A 215 -4.08 -11.21 -28.07
N ARG A 216 -4.47 -10.99 -26.82
CA ARG A 216 -4.43 -9.67 -26.17
C ARG A 216 -2.99 -9.24 -25.91
N THR A 217 -2.17 -10.16 -25.42
CA THR A 217 -0.74 -9.94 -25.17
C THR A 217 0.00 -9.54 -26.45
N CYS A 218 -0.16 -10.28 -27.54
CA CYS A 218 0.49 -9.96 -28.82
C CYS A 218 0.01 -8.64 -29.42
N LEU A 219 -1.29 -8.34 -29.31
CA LEU A 219 -1.83 -7.06 -29.77
C LEU A 219 -1.21 -5.90 -28.99
N TYR A 220 -1.09 -6.03 -27.67
CA TYR A 220 -0.48 -5.02 -26.81
C TYR A 220 1.00 -4.78 -27.17
N LEU A 221 1.80 -5.86 -27.25
CA LEU A 221 3.20 -5.77 -27.66
C LEU A 221 3.36 -5.10 -29.04
N THR A 222 2.50 -5.43 -30.00
CA THR A 222 2.55 -4.83 -31.34
C THR A 222 2.18 -3.35 -31.32
N SER A 223 1.27 -2.92 -30.42
CA SER A 223 0.96 -1.50 -30.25
C SER A 223 2.07 -0.74 -29.53
N SER A 224 2.72 -1.34 -28.53
CA SER A 224 3.78 -0.71 -27.75
C SER A 224 5.10 -0.61 -28.52
N ALA A 225 5.28 -1.43 -29.56
CA ALA A 225 6.45 -1.37 -30.44
C ALA A 225 6.34 -0.34 -31.59
N ARG A 226 5.18 0.33 -31.76
CA ARG A 226 4.95 1.35 -32.79
C ARG A 226 5.22 2.75 -32.27
#